data_AF-I7J4L0-F1
#
_entry.id   AF-I7J4L0-F1
#
_cell.length_a   1.000
_cell.length_b   1.000
_cell.length_c   1.000
_cell.angle_alpha   90.00
_cell.angle_beta   90.00
_cell.angle_gamma   90.00
#
_symmetry.space_group_name_H-M   'P 1'
#
loop_
_entity.id
_entity.type
_entity.pdbx_description
1 polymer ?
#
loop_
_entity_poly.entity_id
_entity_poly.type
_entity_poly.pdbx_seq_one_letter_code
_entity_poly.pdbx_strand_id
1 'polypeptide(L)' 'MEECYEIIEAIDEKDYEGLCEELGDMLLHVVFHSQIAKENEYFEIWDVVDGIANKMIIRHPHVFGGAKAKNS' A
#
# COMPACT_ATOMS: atom_id res chain seq x y z
N MET A 1 -4.00 1.14 -14.46
CA MET A 1 -5.44 1.52 -14.53
C MET A 1 -6.26 0.26 -14.68
N GLU A 2 -5.78 -0.70 -15.46
CA GLU A 2 -6.31 -2.05 -15.65
C GLU A 2 -6.50 -2.79 -14.32
N GLU A 3 -5.44 -2.89 -13.52
CA GLU A 3 -5.45 -3.53 -12.18
C GLU A 3 -6.55 -2.98 -11.25
N CYS A 4 -6.83 -1.67 -11.30
CA CYS A 4 -7.92 -1.09 -10.50
C CYS A 4 -9.30 -1.59 -10.94
N TYR A 5 -9.50 -1.82 -12.24
CA TYR A 5 -10.74 -2.38 -12.77
C TYR A 5 -10.84 -3.87 -12.42
N GLU A 6 -9.75 -4.62 -12.55
CA GLU A 6 -9.68 -6.04 -12.20
C GLU A 6 -9.93 -6.27 -10.70
N ILE A 7 -9.40 -5.41 -9.81
CA ILE A 7 -9.73 -5.42 -8.38
C ILE A 7 -11.23 -5.21 -8.15
N ILE A 8 -11.85 -4.25 -8.85
CA ILE A 8 -13.28 -3.97 -8.68
C ILE A 8 -14.11 -5.18 -9.13
N GLU A 9 -13.76 -5.79 -10.27
CA GLU A 9 -14.40 -6.99 -10.78
C GLU A 9 -14.25 -8.17 -9.80
N ALA A 10 -13.05 -8.44 -9.31
CA ALA A 10 -12.79 -9.48 -8.32
C ALA A 10 -13.61 -9.28 -7.01
N ILE A 11 -13.79 -8.03 -6.57
CA ILE A 11 -14.64 -7.69 -5.43
C ILE A 11 -16.11 -8.00 -5.73
N ASP A 12 -16.61 -7.58 -6.89
CA ASP A 12 -18.01 -7.75 -7.30
C ASP A 12 -18.36 -9.24 -7.46
N GLU A 13 -17.43 -10.04 -7.98
CA GLU A 13 -17.58 -11.49 -8.16
C GLU A 13 -17.30 -12.30 -6.89
N LYS A 14 -16.77 -11.64 -5.84
CA LYS A 14 -16.28 -12.28 -4.61
C LYS A 14 -15.17 -13.32 -4.87
N ASP A 15 -14.37 -13.09 -5.91
CA ASP A 15 -13.18 -13.87 -6.19
C ASP A 15 -12.02 -13.37 -5.34
N TYR A 16 -11.83 -14.01 -4.18
CA TYR A 16 -10.75 -13.64 -3.27
C TYR A 16 -9.37 -14.08 -3.74
N GLU A 17 -9.28 -15.06 -4.64
CA GLU A 17 -8.01 -15.51 -5.22
C GLU A 17 -7.53 -14.48 -6.24
N GLY A 18 -8.41 -14.11 -7.19
CA GLY A 18 -8.16 -13.01 -8.13
C GLY A 18 -7.90 -11.69 -7.42
N LEU A 19 -8.69 -11.33 -6.41
CA LEU A 19 -8.42 -10.10 -5.63
C LEU A 19 -7.01 -10.08 -5.02
N CYS A 20 -6.52 -11.23 -4.53
CA CYS A 20 -5.18 -11.32 -3.96
C CYS A 20 -4.09 -11.17 -5.04
N GLU A 21 -4.31 -11.74 -6.23
CA GLU A 21 -3.44 -11.61 -7.39
C GLU A 21 -3.33 -10.14 -7.83
N GLU A 22 -4.47 -9.48 -8.04
CA GLU A 22 -4.50 -8.09 -8.52
C GLU A 22 -3.94 -7.07 -7.51
N LEU A 23 -4.16 -7.31 -6.21
CA LEU A 23 -3.51 -6.52 -5.16
C LEU A 23 -1.98 -6.70 -5.16
N GLY A 24 -1.50 -7.90 -5.52
CA GLY A 24 -0.09 -8.19 -5.74
C GLY A 24 0.49 -7.40 -6.90
N ASP A 25 -0.23 -7.32 -8.02
CA ASP A 25 0.18 -6.57 -9.20
C ASP A 25 0.18 -5.06 -8.96
N MET A 26 -0.81 -4.56 -8.22
CA MET A 26 -0.79 -3.18 -7.72
C MET A 26 0.44 -2.89 -6.85
N LEU A 27 0.82 -3.82 -5.97
CA LEU A 27 2.02 -3.68 -5.16
C LEU A 27 3.29 -3.74 -6.01
N LEU A 28 3.34 -4.58 -7.03
CA LEU A 28 4.45 -4.65 -7.99
C LEU A 28 4.67 -3.30 -8.67
N HIS A 29 3.60 -2.62 -9.10
CA HIS A 29 3.68 -1.27 -9.66
C HIS A 29 4.24 -0.25 -8.68
N VAL A 30 3.83 -0.29 -7.41
CA VAL A 30 4.39 0.57 -6.37
C VAL A 30 5.90 0.35 -6.21
N VAL A 31 6.34 -0.91 -6.17
CA VAL A 31 7.77 -1.26 -6.08
C VAL A 31 8.54 -0.76 -7.30
N PHE A 32 8.02 -0.99 -8.49
CA PHE A 32 8.67 -0.61 -9.74
C PHE A 32 8.83 0.90 -9.88
N HIS A 33 7.77 1.67 -9.62
CA HIS A 33 7.84 3.13 -9.64
C HIS A 33 8.75 3.70 -8.54
N SER A 34 8.79 3.07 -7.37
CA SER A 34 9.71 3.47 -6.29
C SER A 34 11.17 3.21 -6.68
N GLN A 35 11.45 2.12 -7.39
CA GLN A 35 12.79 1.84 -7.90
C GLN A 35 13.22 2.86 -8.96
N ILE A 36 12.36 3.19 -9.92
CA ILE A 36 12.62 4.24 -10.92
C ILE A 36 12.85 5.59 -10.23
N ALA A 37 12.03 5.94 -9.24
CA ALA A 37 12.19 7.20 -8.50
C ALA A 37 13.52 7.26 -7.76
N LYS A 38 13.97 6.13 -7.18
CA LYS A 38 15.26 6.01 -6.51
C LYS A 38 16.42 6.24 -7.48
N GLU A 39 16.36 5.64 -8.67
CA GLU A 39 17.39 5.81 -9.72
C GLU A 39 17.50 7.26 -10.21
N ASN A 40 16.41 8.03 -10.11
CA ASN A 40 16.38 9.45 -10.47
C ASN A 40 16.54 10.37 -9.24
N GLU A 41 16.98 9.86 -8.09
CA GLU A 41 17.24 10.62 -6.86
C GLU A 41 16.02 11.41 -6.34
N TYR A 42 14.79 10.94 -6.58
CA TYR A 42 13.55 11.61 -6.12
C TYR A 42 13.06 11.14 -4.75
N PHE A 43 12.81 9.84 -4.60
CA PHE A 43 12.35 9.19 -3.36
C PHE A 43 12.60 7.69 -3.44
N GLU A 44 12.54 7.00 -2.30
CA GLU A 44 12.65 5.55 -2.20
C GLU A 44 11.36 4.88 -1.71
N ILE A 45 11.31 3.55 -1.79
CA ILE A 45 10.16 2.76 -1.31
C ILE A 45 9.84 3.03 0.16
N TRP A 46 10.85 3.33 0.98
CA TRP A 46 10.68 3.64 2.40
C TRP A 46 9.87 4.92 2.63
N ASP A 47 10.04 5.93 1.78
CA ASP A 47 9.26 7.17 1.85
C ASP A 47 7.77 6.91 1.58
N VAL A 48 7.48 6.00 0.64
CA VAL A 48 6.10 5.57 0.33
C VAL A 48 5.48 4.84 1.52
N VAL A 49 6.23 3.90 2.12
CA VAL A 49 5.80 3.11 3.29
C VAL A 49 5.56 4.01 4.50
N ASP A 50 6.47 4.93 4.80
CA ASP A 50 6.30 5.90 5.89
C ASP A 50 5.11 6.82 5.64
N GLY A 51 4.92 7.24 4.38
CA GLY A 51 3.78 8.04 3.98
C GLY A 51 2.44 7.36 4.25
N ILE A 52 2.30 6.05 3.95
CA ILE A 52 1.07 5.32 4.23
C ILE A 52 0.91 5.02 5.72
N ALA A 53 1.97 4.66 6.44
CA ALA A 53 1.92 4.42 7.88
C ALA A 53 1.44 5.67 8.65
N ASN A 54 1.98 6.85 8.30
CA ASN A 54 1.53 8.11 8.88
C ASN A 54 0.06 8.41 8.54
N LYS A 55 -0.38 8.18 7.29
CA LYS A 55 -1.79 8.33 6.92
C LYS A 55 -2.70 7.39 7.72
N MET A 56 -2.28 6.16 7.98
CA MET A 56 -3.05 5.20 8.78
C MET A 56 -3.24 5.71 10.22
N ILE A 57 -2.17 6.18 10.86
CA ILE A 57 -2.20 6.75 12.21
C ILE A 57 -3.12 7.98 12.27
N ILE A 58 -2.98 8.91 11.33
CA ILE A 58 -3.74 10.16 11.29
C ILE A 58 -5.23 9.90 11.03
N ARG A 59 -5.57 8.99 10.10
CA ARG A 59 -6.95 8.70 9.72
C ARG A 59 -7.68 7.78 10.69
N HIS A 60 -6.95 6.97 11.47
CA HIS A 60 -7.52 5.99 12.39
C HIS A 60 -6.96 6.14 13.81
N PRO A 61 -7.10 7.33 14.44
CA PRO A 61 -6.54 7.59 15.76
C PRO A 61 -7.13 6.68 16.84
N HIS A 62 -8.33 6.14 16.65
CA HIS A 62 -8.97 5.20 17.57
C HIS A 62 -8.35 3.78 17.52
N VAL A 63 -7.72 3.40 16.40
CA VAL A 63 -7.04 2.11 16.25
C VAL A 63 -5.61 2.19 16.81
N PHE A 64 -4.93 3.33 16.58
CA PHE A 64 -3.50 3.47 16.86
C PHE A 64 -3.16 4.37 18.06
N GLY A 65 -4.09 5.16 18.57
CA GLY A 65 -3.86 6.15 19.64
C GLY A 65 -3.58 5.55 21.04
N GLY A 66 -3.81 4.25 21.24
CA GLY A 66 -3.54 3.55 22.50
C GLY A 66 -2.17 2.85 22.57
N ALA A 67 -1.43 2.78 21.45
CA ALA A 67 -0.17 2.06 21.40
C ALA A 67 0.96 2.90 22.03
N LYS A 68 1.16 2.76 23.35
CA LYS A 68 2.42 3.18 23.96
C LYS A 68 3.54 2.28 23.43
N ALA A 69 4.45 2.84 22.63
CA ALA A 69 5.69 2.16 22.29
C ALA A 69 6.39 1.73 23.59
N LYS A 70 6.48 0.43 23.81
CA LYS A 70 7.38 -0.10 24.83
C LYS A 70 8.77 -0.03 24.24
N ASN A 71 9.55 0.96 24.69
CA ASN A 71 11.00 0.92 24.52
C ASN A 71 11.49 -0.40 25.13
N SER A 72 12.09 -1.26 24.32
CA SER A 72 12.91 -2.38 24.79
C SER A 72 14.36 -1.95 24.85
#